data_AF-R6BQW4-F1
#
_entry.id   AF-R6BQW4-F1
#
_cell.length_a   1.000
_cell.length_b   1.000
_cell.length_c   1.000
_cell.angle_alpha   90.00
_cell.angle_beta   90.00
_cell.angle_gamma   90.00
#
_symmetry.space_group_name_H-M   'P 1'
#
loop_
_entity.id
_entity.type
_entity.pdbx_description
1 polymer ?
#
loop_
_entity_poly.entity_id
_entity_poly.type
_entity_poly.pdbx_seq_one_letter_code
_entity_poly.pdbx_strand_id
1 'polypeptide(L)'
;MSSIGKRLIKTYHKRLKATYLQAPHHGNNNKRESFFKYIHAKVTFIDAPSFLRKRDTVKRNIKVLKDLGEKVYTYNSRKRSVTIR
;
A
#
# COMPACT_ATOMS: atom_id res chain seq x y z
N MET A 1 -10.38 3.03 -8.98
CA MET A 1 -8.99 3.53 -9.07
C MET A 1 -8.98 5.05 -9.22
N SER A 2 -8.09 5.77 -8.52
CA SER A 2 -7.95 7.23 -8.66
C SER A 2 -7.34 7.63 -10.02
N SER A 3 -7.53 8.89 -10.44
CA SER A 3 -6.92 9.46 -11.65
C SER A 3 -5.39 9.32 -11.64
N ILE A 4 -4.75 9.58 -10.50
CA ILE A 4 -3.30 9.39 -10.30
C ILE A 4 -2.90 7.93 -10.50
N GLY A 5 -3.63 6.97 -9.92
CA GLY A 5 -3.35 5.54 -10.10
C GLY A 5 -3.46 5.09 -11.56
N LYS A 6 -4.49 5.57 -12.28
CA LYS A 6 -4.65 5.33 -13.73
C LYS A 6 -3.48 5.91 -14.51
N ARG A 7 -3.08 7.15 -14.22
CA ARG A 7 -1.95 7.81 -14.89
C ARG A 7 -0.66 7.04 -14.67
N LEU A 8 -0.34 6.67 -13.43
CA LEU A 8 0.87 5.90 -13.12
C LEU A 8 0.90 4.59 -13.91
N ILE A 9 -0.18 3.81 -13.86
CA ILE A 9 -0.28 2.53 -14.58
C ILE A 9 -0.12 2.72 -16.09
N LYS A 10 -0.74 3.76 -16.66
CA LYS A 10 -0.62 4.11 -18.09
C LYS A 10 0.80 4.56 -18.46
N THR A 11 1.51 5.26 -17.59
CA THR A 11 2.84 5.81 -17.91
C THR A 11 3.94 4.77 -17.75
N TYR A 12 3.89 3.95 -16.70
CA TYR A 12 5.01 3.09 -16.31
C TYR A 12 4.75 1.60 -16.52
N HIS A 13 3.49 1.18 -16.69
CA HIS A 13 3.09 -0.19 -17.01
C HIS A 13 3.84 -1.25 -16.18
N LYS A 14 4.56 -2.17 -16.84
CA LYS A 14 5.31 -3.26 -16.20
C LYS A 14 6.36 -2.78 -15.19
N ARG A 15 6.86 -1.54 -15.32
CA ARG A 15 7.84 -0.94 -14.39
C ARG A 15 7.25 -0.63 -13.01
N LEU A 16 5.92 -0.65 -12.86
CA LEU A 16 5.24 -0.45 -11.58
C LEU A 16 5.09 -1.73 -10.75
N LYS A 17 5.27 -2.91 -11.35
CA LYS A 17 5.32 -4.14 -10.57
C LYS A 17 6.54 -4.08 -9.65
N ALA A 18 6.34 -4.34 -8.37
CA ALA A 18 7.35 -4.13 -7.36
C ALA A 18 7.43 -5.33 -6.41
N THR A 19 8.61 -5.55 -5.83
CA THR A 19 8.73 -6.51 -4.73
C THR A 19 8.25 -5.89 -3.41
N TYR A 20 8.52 -4.60 -3.24
CA TYR A 20 8.19 -3.82 -2.03
C TYR A 20 7.39 -2.58 -2.42
N LEU A 21 6.36 -2.25 -1.63
CA LEU A 21 5.54 -1.07 -1.82
C LEU A 21 5.41 -0.28 -0.51
N GLN A 22 5.70 1.02 -0.55
CA GLN A 22 5.22 1.95 0.48
C GLN A 22 3.79 2.35 0.14
N ALA A 23 2.83 2.05 1.02
CA ALA A 23 1.44 2.38 0.77
C ALA A 23 1.28 3.91 0.66
N PRO A 24 0.61 4.40 -0.40
CA PRO A 24 0.42 5.83 -0.57
C PRO A 24 -0.47 6.39 0.55
N HIS A 25 -0.10 7.56 1.08
CA HIS A 25 -0.87 8.30 2.09
C HIS A 25 -1.18 7.45 3.33
N HIS A 26 -0.18 6.74 3.85
CA HIS A 26 -0.32 5.91 5.06
C HIS A 26 -1.41 4.82 4.93
N GLY A 27 -1.75 4.40 3.71
CA GLY A 27 -2.85 3.47 3.44
C GLY A 27 -4.25 4.07 3.66
N ASN A 28 -4.37 5.34 4.02
CA ASN A 28 -5.65 6.03 4.26
C ASN A 28 -6.21 6.65 2.97
N ASN A 29 -6.36 5.82 1.93
CA ASN A 29 -6.91 6.25 0.64
C ASN A 29 -8.07 5.36 0.21
N ASN A 30 -9.14 5.96 -0.27
CA ASN A 30 -10.25 5.24 -0.88
C ASN A 30 -9.91 4.79 -2.31
N LYS A 31 -10.58 3.71 -2.77
CA LYS A 31 -10.60 3.24 -4.17
C LYS A 31 -9.22 2.83 -4.74
N ARG A 32 -8.35 2.19 -3.92
CA ARG A 32 -6.99 1.75 -4.29
C ARG A 32 -6.81 0.27 -4.58
N GLU A 33 -7.82 -0.56 -4.36
CA GLU A 33 -7.73 -2.01 -4.59
C GLU A 33 -7.20 -2.38 -5.99
N SER A 34 -7.70 -1.74 -7.05
CA SER A 34 -7.20 -1.97 -8.41
C SER A 34 -5.73 -1.60 -8.61
N PHE A 35 -5.24 -0.60 -7.86
CA PHE A 35 -3.83 -0.22 -7.88
C PHE A 35 -2.96 -1.26 -7.16
N PHE A 36 -3.39 -1.73 -5.98
CA PHE A 36 -2.70 -2.80 -5.27
C PHE A 36 -2.70 -4.11 -6.07
N LYS A 37 -3.83 -4.48 -6.67
CA LYS A 37 -3.94 -5.62 -7.60
C LYS A 37 -2.98 -5.51 -8.79
N TYR A 38 -2.79 -4.31 -9.32
CA TYR A 38 -1.89 -4.10 -10.46
C TYR A 38 -0.42 -4.22 -10.07
N ILE A 39 -0.02 -3.58 -8.97
CA ILE A 39 1.36 -3.63 -8.47
C ILE A 39 1.72 -5.04 -8.02
N HIS A 40 0.79 -5.69 -7.29
CA HIS A 40 0.91 -7.03 -6.72
C HIS A 40 2.26 -7.23 -6.03
N ALA A 41 2.49 -6.46 -4.96
CA ALA A 41 3.77 -6.49 -4.26
C ALA A 41 3.90 -7.76 -3.41
N LYS A 42 5.12 -8.20 -3.11
CA LYS A 42 5.32 -9.26 -2.11
C LYS A 42 5.15 -8.72 -0.69
N VAL A 43 5.55 -7.47 -0.49
CA VAL A 43 5.53 -6.79 0.80
C VAL A 43 5.02 -5.37 0.64
N THR A 44 4.06 -4.98 1.47
CA THR A 44 3.58 -3.60 1.58
C THR A 44 3.82 -3.04 2.98
N PHE A 45 4.38 -1.83 3.03
CA PHE A 45 4.64 -1.06 4.24
C PHE A 45 3.59 0.03 4.42
N ILE A 46 3.08 0.20 5.63
CA ILE A 46 2.10 1.23 5.99
C ILE A 46 2.62 2.01 7.20
N ASP A 47 3.15 3.20 6.93
CA ASP A 47 3.65 4.17 7.90
C ASP A 47 2.55 5.02 8.53
N ALA A 48 1.50 4.37 9.05
CA ALA A 48 0.37 5.08 9.65
C ALA A 48 0.51 5.16 11.18
N PRO A 49 0.29 6.32 11.83
CA PRO A 49 0.16 6.37 13.28
C PRO A 49 -1.03 5.53 13.77
N SER A 50 -1.02 5.15 15.05
CA SER A 50 -1.97 4.19 15.62
C SER A 50 -3.44 4.62 15.43
N PHE A 51 -3.75 5.90 15.63
CA PHE A 51 -5.10 6.44 15.43
C PHE A 51 -5.58 6.30 13.98
N LEU A 52 -4.67 6.42 13.01
CA LEU A 52 -5.01 6.35 11.59
C LEU A 52 -5.28 4.91 11.16
N ARG A 53 -4.55 3.93 11.72
CA ARG A 53 -4.80 2.50 11.45
C ARG A 53 -6.14 1.99 11.98
N LYS A 54 -6.74 2.70 12.94
CA LYS A 54 -8.09 2.38 13.42
C LYS A 54 -9.19 2.79 12.43
N ARG A 55 -8.89 3.63 11.43
CA ARG A 55 -9.86 4.02 10.39
C ARG A 55 -10.21 2.86 9.47
N ASP A 56 -11.48 2.78 9.09
CA ASP A 56 -12.00 1.68 8.27
C ASP A 56 -11.36 1.61 6.89
N THR A 57 -10.99 2.76 6.33
CA THR A 57 -10.26 2.87 5.06
C THR A 57 -8.92 2.13 5.11
N VAL A 58 -8.15 2.32 6.19
CA VAL A 58 -6.86 1.66 6.39
C VAL A 58 -7.05 0.17 6.67
N LYS A 59 -8.01 -0.20 7.55
CA LYS A 59 -8.34 -1.60 7.82
C LYS A 59 -8.73 -2.37 6.55
N ARG A 60 -9.58 -1.77 5.71
CA ARG A 60 -10.02 -2.36 4.44
C ARG A 60 -8.85 -2.55 3.48
N ASN A 61 -7.99 -1.56 3.34
CA ASN A 61 -6.81 -1.68 2.48
C ASN A 61 -5.83 -2.74 2.99
N ILE A 62 -5.61 -2.84 4.31
CA ILE A 62 -4.82 -3.92 4.91
C ILE A 62 -5.42 -5.28 4.58
N LYS A 63 -6.76 -5.42 4.68
CA LYS A 63 -7.44 -6.66 4.33
C LYS A 63 -7.22 -7.02 2.85
N VAL A 64 -7.43 -6.07 1.94
CA VAL A 64 -7.19 -6.27 0.51
C VAL A 64 -5.77 -6.74 0.22
N LEU A 65 -4.76 -6.11 0.83
CA LEU A 65 -3.36 -6.50 0.64
C LEU A 65 -3.10 -7.93 1.14
N LYS A 66 -3.64 -8.30 2.30
CA LYS A 66 -3.52 -9.66 2.83
C LYS A 66 -4.26 -10.69 1.97
N ASP A 67 -5.46 -10.37 1.48
CA ASP A 67 -6.24 -11.24 0.59
C ASP A 67 -5.51 -11.47 -0.75
N LEU A 68 -4.66 -10.53 -1.18
CA LEU A 68 -3.79 -10.67 -2.35
C LEU A 68 -2.51 -11.48 -2.07
N GLY A 69 -2.31 -11.96 -0.84
CA GLY A 69 -1.13 -12.71 -0.43
C GLY A 69 0.08 -11.83 -0.05
N GLU A 70 -0.09 -10.51 0.07
CA GLU A 70 1.02 -9.62 0.44
C GLU A 70 1.31 -9.66 1.94
N LYS A 71 2.60 -9.62 2.31
CA LYS A 71 3.00 -9.37 3.70
C LYS A 71 2.84 -7.89 4.01
N VAL A 72 2.13 -7.54 5.08
CA VAL A 72 1.89 -6.14 5.48
C VAL A 72 2.64 -5.79 6.75
N TYR A 73 3.56 -4.82 6.67
CA TYR A 73 4.24 -4.26 7.84
C TYR A 73 3.68 -2.88 8.18
N THR A 74 3.38 -2.66 9.46
CA THR A 74 2.90 -1.35 9.95
C THR A 74 3.83 -0.80 11.02
N TYR A 75 4.05 0.50 11.03
CA TYR A 75 4.88 1.17 12.04
C TYR A 75 4.34 2.55 12.37
N ASN A 76 4.57 2.99 13.61
CA ASN A 76 3.93 4.17 14.21
C ASN A 76 4.61 5.51 13.91
N SER A 77 5.69 5.56 13.12
CA SER A 77 6.65 6.68 13.20
C SER A 77 7.30 7.04 11.86
N ARG A 78 7.91 8.25 11.84
CA ARG A 78 8.91 8.71 10.84
C ARG A 78 10.23 7.91 10.88
N LYS A 79 10.17 6.58 11.01
CA LYS A 79 11.38 5.76 10.94
C LYS A 79 12.00 5.95 9.56
N ARG A 80 13.28 6.35 9.52
CA ARG A 80 14.02 6.54 8.27
C ARG A 80 14.34 5.21 7.57
N SER A 81 14.26 4.10 8.29
CA SER A 81 14.48 2.75 7.75
C SER A 81 13.61 1.69 8.46
N VAL A 82 13.27 0.64 7.71
CA VAL A 82 12.66 -0.60 8.20
C VAL A 82 13.47 -1.76 7.64
N THR A 83 13.97 -2.63 8.52
CA THR A 83 14.72 -3.83 8.13
C THR A 83 13.80 -5.03 8.22
N ILE A 84 13.64 -5.75 7.12
CA ILE A 84 12.97 -7.05 7.10
C ILE A 84 14.08 -8.10 7.12
N ARG A 85 13.99 -9.04 8.07
CA ARG A 85 14.88 -10.21 8.14
C ARG A 85 14.28 -11.35 7.33
#